data_AF-A0A1G1I556-F1
#
_entry.id   AF-A0A1G1I556-F1
#
_cell.length_a   1.000
_cell.length_b   1.000
_cell.length_c   1.000
_cell.angle_alpha   90.00
_cell.angle_beta   90.00
_cell.angle_gamma   90.00
#
_symmetry.space_group_name_H-M   'P 1'
#
loop_
_entity.id
_entity.type
_entity.pdbx_description
1 polymer ?
#
loop_
_entity_poly.entity_id
_entity_poly.type
_entity_poly.pdbx_seq_one_letter_code
_entity_poly.pdbx_strand_id
1 'polypeptide(L)'
;MTLECARIDGINLAQGVCDTEVPLPVRQGVLKGMDAGFNTYTRFDGLAILGEAIARKMADYNGLQVDPDTEVIVSSGSTGSFYCACIALLNPVDEVILFDPYHGYNVNTLLKPKLH
;
A
#
# COMPACT_ATOMS: atom_id res chain seq x y z
N MET A 1 8.56 0.95 -20.27
CA MET A 1 7.52 1.54 -21.14
C MET A 1 7.35 3.03 -20.93
N THR A 2 7.17 3.54 -19.69
CA THR A 2 6.98 4.98 -19.43
C THR A 2 8.07 5.88 -20.04
N LEU A 3 9.35 5.57 -19.80
CA LEU A 3 10.47 6.37 -20.33
C LEU A 3 10.50 6.40 -21.86
N GLU A 4 10.31 5.24 -22.51
CA GLU A 4 10.28 5.17 -23.98
C GLU A 4 9.08 5.88 -24.59
N CYS A 5 7.91 5.80 -23.95
CA CYS A 5 6.71 6.49 -24.39
C CYS A 5 6.91 8.01 -24.31
N ALA A 6 7.47 8.52 -23.21
CA ALA A 6 7.79 9.93 -23.04
C ALA A 6 8.83 10.42 -24.07
N ARG A 7 9.83 9.60 -24.41
CA ARG A 7 10.87 9.94 -25.40
C ARG A 7 10.31 10.27 -26.79
N ILE A 8 9.17 9.69 -27.14
CA ILE A 8 8.50 9.88 -28.44
C ILE A 8 7.24 10.74 -28.35
N ASP A 9 7.01 11.41 -27.21
CA ASP A 9 5.77 12.16 -26.93
C ASP A 9 4.49 11.32 -27.17
N GLY A 10 4.55 10.05 -26.75
CA GLY A 10 3.48 9.09 -26.92
C GLY A 10 2.42 9.17 -25.82
N ILE A 11 1.22 8.68 -26.14
CA ILE A 11 0.14 8.52 -25.16
C ILE A 11 0.40 7.25 -24.34
N ASN A 12 0.70 7.41 -23.05
CA ASN A 12 1.01 6.28 -22.17
C ASN A 12 -0.26 5.70 -21.52
N LEU A 13 -0.74 4.59 -22.05
CA LEU A 13 -1.88 3.84 -21.50
C LEU A 13 -1.45 2.60 -20.69
N ALA A 14 -0.15 2.43 -20.44
CA ALA A 14 0.39 1.26 -19.74
C ALA A 14 0.48 1.45 -18.22
N GLN A 15 0.59 2.69 -17.74
CA GLN A 15 0.76 2.98 -16.33
C GLN A 15 -0.61 3.16 -15.65
N GLY A 16 -0.83 2.48 -14.53
CA GLY A 16 -2.00 2.69 -13.67
C GLY A 16 -1.92 3.96 -12.80
N VAL A 17 -1.44 5.07 -13.37
CA VAL A 17 -1.44 6.37 -12.68
C VAL A 17 -2.72 7.11 -13.04
N CYS A 18 -3.41 7.60 -12.02
CA CYS A 18 -4.59 8.42 -12.19
C CYS A 18 -4.16 9.85 -12.54
N ASP A 19 -4.75 10.41 -13.60
CA ASP A 19 -4.55 11.79 -14.06
C ASP A 19 -5.57 12.77 -13.47
N THR A 20 -6.58 12.26 -12.74
CA THR A 20 -7.55 13.09 -12.03
C THR A 20 -6.92 13.80 -10.83
N GLU A 21 -7.42 14.99 -10.50
CA GLU A 21 -7.00 15.71 -9.31
C GLU A 21 -7.20 14.90 -8.02
N VAL A 22 -6.26 15.04 -7.08
CA VAL A 22 -6.41 14.50 -5.72
C VAL A 22 -7.63 15.14 -5.06
N PRO A 23 -8.54 14.35 -4.44
CA PRO A 23 -9.73 14.89 -3.79
C PRO A 23 -9.41 16.01 -2.80
N LEU A 24 -10.17 17.11 -2.87
CA LEU A 24 -9.93 18.32 -2.06
C LEU A 24 -9.75 18.03 -0.55
N PRO A 25 -10.56 17.16 0.09
CA PRO A 25 -10.38 16.84 1.51
C PRO A 25 -9.02 16.21 1.83
N VAL A 26 -8.47 15.39 0.93
CA VAL A 26 -7.15 14.77 1.10
C VAL A 26 -6.07 15.83 1.01
N ARG A 27 -6.13 16.69 -0.01
CA ARG A 27 -5.16 17.78 -0.18
C ARG A 27 -5.16 18.73 1.02
N GLN A 28 -6.34 19.10 1.52
CA GLN A 28 -6.47 19.95 2.71
C GLN A 28 -5.97 19.25 3.98
N GLY A 29 -6.19 17.94 4.12
CA GLY A 29 -5.69 17.15 5.25
C GLY A 29 -4.16 17.14 5.31
N VAL A 30 -3.50 16.96 4.15
CA VAL A 30 -2.03 17.02 4.05
C VAL A 30 -1.51 18.40 4.47
N LEU A 31 -2.08 19.48 3.92
CA LEU A 31 -1.67 20.85 4.26
C LEU A 31 -1.81 21.13 5.76
N LYS A 32 -2.96 20.80 6.35
CA LYS A 32 -3.18 20.95 7.79
C LYS A 32 -2.18 20.15 8.62
N GLY A 33 -1.86 18.93 8.21
CA GLY A 33 -0.87 18.10 8.90
C GLY A 33 0.53 18.69 8.85
N MET A 34 0.92 19.25 7.70
CA MET A 34 2.19 19.97 7.56
C MET A 34 2.24 21.22 8.44
N ASP A 35 1.19 22.05 8.41
CA ASP A 35 1.11 23.28 9.23
C ASP A 35 1.09 22.98 10.73
N ALA A 36 0.50 21.85 11.13
CA ALA A 36 0.48 21.38 12.52
C ALA A 36 1.78 20.70 12.97
N GLY A 37 2.76 20.52 12.08
CA GLY A 37 4.05 19.90 12.42
C GLY A 37 4.00 18.38 12.59
N PHE A 38 3.08 17.68 11.91
CA PHE A 38 3.08 16.21 11.87
C PHE A 38 4.18 15.67 10.94
N ASN A 39 5.43 15.77 11.38
CA ASN A 39 6.63 15.36 10.64
C ASN A 39 7.61 14.53 11.49
N THR A 40 7.15 13.99 12.62
CA THR A 40 7.93 13.13 13.51
C THR A 40 7.56 11.65 13.33
N TYR A 41 8.33 10.75 13.95
CA TYR A 41 8.05 9.33 13.90
C TYR A 41 6.66 9.01 14.46
N THR A 42 5.90 8.23 13.69
CA THR A 42 4.70 7.55 14.18
C THR A 42 5.09 6.33 15.00
N ARG A 43 4.10 5.66 15.60
CA ARG A 43 4.30 4.29 16.06
C ARG A 43 4.60 3.37 14.87
N PHE A 44 5.17 2.20 15.16
CA PHE A 44 5.57 1.22 14.13
C PHE A 44 4.37 0.66 13.34
N ASP A 45 3.18 0.64 13.96
CA ASP A 45 1.92 0.16 13.41
C ASP A 45 1.13 1.26 12.65
N GLY A 46 1.55 2.53 12.80
CA GLY A 46 0.96 3.69 12.15
C GLY A 46 0.40 4.72 13.13
N LEU A 47 -0.41 5.65 12.63
CA LEU A 47 -1.15 6.59 13.47
C LEU A 47 -2.43 5.92 13.98
N ALA A 48 -2.72 6.00 15.28
CA ALA A 48 -3.93 5.42 15.87
C ALA A 48 -5.22 5.88 15.15
N ILE A 49 -5.33 7.18 14.86
CA ILE A 49 -6.48 7.75 14.14
C ILE A 49 -6.68 7.14 12.74
N LEU A 50 -5.60 6.69 12.09
CA LEU A 50 -5.65 6.05 10.79
C LEU A 50 -6.04 4.58 10.93
N GLY A 51 -5.52 3.88 11.94
CA GLY A 51 -5.92 2.51 12.27
C GLY A 51 -7.43 2.39 12.51
N GLU A 52 -7.98 3.27 13.36
CA GLU A 52 -9.42 3.33 13.61
C GLU A 52 -10.24 3.64 12.35
N ALA A 53 -9.76 4.56 11.50
CA ALA A 53 -10.44 4.92 10.26
C ALA A 53 -10.47 3.74 9.28
N ILE A 54 -9.39 2.95 9.22
CA ILE A 54 -9.33 1.72 8.44
C ILE A 54 -10.30 0.68 9.00
N ALA A 55 -10.32 0.46 10.32
CA ALA A 55 -11.23 -0.48 10.96
C ALA A 55 -12.70 -0.15 10.67
N ARG A 56 -13.09 1.13 10.81
CA ARG A 56 -14.44 1.61 10.43
C ARG A 56 -14.74 1.35 8.95
N LYS A 57 -13.82 1.66 8.05
CA LYS A 57 -13.99 1.38 6.61
C LYS A 57 -14.19 -0.11 6.35
N MET A 58 -13.44 -0.99 7.01
CA MET A 58 -13.59 -2.45 6.86
C MET A 58 -14.97 -2.92 7.34
N ALA A 59 -15.50 -2.35 8.43
CA ALA A 59 -16.85 -2.64 8.88
C ALA A 59 -17.90 -2.17 7.86
N ASP A 60 -17.80 -0.92 7.42
CA ASP A 60 -18.81 -0.27 6.57
C ASP A 60 -18.87 -0.86 5.14
N TYR A 61 -17.71 -1.16 4.55
CA TYR A 61 -17.61 -1.56 3.14
C TYR A 61 -17.39 -3.06 2.93
N ASN A 62 -16.83 -3.74 3.94
CA ASN A 62 -16.48 -5.16 3.84
C ASN A 62 -17.23 -6.04 4.84
N GLY A 63 -17.99 -5.45 5.79
CA GLY A 63 -18.68 -6.19 6.84
C GLY A 63 -17.74 -6.87 7.84
N LEU A 64 -16.47 -6.43 7.90
CA LEU A 64 -15.44 -7.02 8.76
C LEU A 64 -15.21 -6.14 9.99
N GLN A 65 -15.48 -6.69 11.18
CA GLN A 65 -15.11 -6.07 12.44
C GLN A 65 -13.65 -6.42 12.73
N VAL A 66 -12.78 -5.42 12.80
CA VAL A 66 -11.35 -5.60 13.08
C VAL A 66 -10.93 -4.66 14.22
N ASP A 67 -10.06 -5.14 15.09
CA ASP A 67 -9.45 -4.36 16.15
C ASP A 67 -8.33 -3.47 15.58
N PRO A 68 -8.43 -2.13 15.65
CA PRO A 68 -7.42 -1.23 15.10
C PRO A 68 -6.05 -1.35 15.76
N ASP A 69 -5.97 -1.84 17.01
CA ASP A 69 -4.72 -1.92 17.76
C ASP A 69 -3.97 -3.24 17.53
N THR A 70 -4.67 -4.29 17.08
CA THR A 70 -4.09 -5.64 16.95
C THR A 70 -4.19 -6.26 15.55
N GLU A 71 -5.13 -5.78 14.72
CA GLU A 71 -5.42 -6.35 13.40
C GLU A 71 -5.17 -5.37 12.23
N VAL A 72 -4.70 -4.15 12.51
CA VAL A 72 -4.38 -3.13 11.49
C VAL A 72 -2.92 -2.69 11.60
N ILE A 73 -2.21 -2.73 10.46
CA ILE A 73 -0.87 -2.16 10.31
C ILE A 73 -0.80 -1.29 9.06
N VAL A 74 -0.30 -0.07 9.21
CA VAL A 74 -0.10 0.86 8.10
C VAL A 74 1.31 0.67 7.53
N SER A 75 1.41 0.55 6.20
CA SER A 75 2.68 0.37 5.51
C SER A 75 2.83 1.32 4.31
N SER A 76 3.98 1.28 3.66
CA SER A 76 4.28 2.02 2.43
C SER A 76 3.56 1.44 1.20
N GLY A 77 2.24 1.57 1.19
CA GLY A 77 1.36 1.09 0.11
C GLY A 77 1.18 -0.43 0.09
N SER A 78 0.32 -0.90 -0.83
CA SER A 78 -0.03 -2.32 -0.95
C SER A 78 1.19 -3.21 -1.22
N THR A 79 2.16 -2.74 -2.02
CA THR A 79 3.43 -3.44 -2.27
C THR A 79 4.22 -3.68 -0.98
N GLY A 80 4.29 -2.67 -0.11
CA GLY A 80 4.95 -2.79 1.20
C GLY A 80 4.24 -3.79 2.11
N SER A 81 2.91 -3.70 2.20
CA SER A 81 2.11 -4.64 3.00
C SER A 81 2.27 -6.08 2.51
N PHE A 82 2.23 -6.30 1.19
CA PHE A 82 2.41 -7.63 0.61
C PHE A 82 3.81 -8.19 0.91
N TYR A 83 4.85 -7.38 0.74
CA TYR A 83 6.22 -7.78 1.07
C TYR A 83 6.36 -8.18 2.54
N CYS A 84 5.87 -7.35 3.47
CA CYS A 84 5.92 -7.64 4.90
C CYS A 84 5.16 -8.93 5.25
N ALA A 85 3.98 -9.15 4.68
CA ALA A 85 3.21 -10.37 4.88
C ALA A 85 3.97 -11.62 4.39
N CYS A 86 4.58 -11.55 3.20
CA CYS A 86 5.36 -12.67 2.66
C CYS A 86 6.55 -13.02 3.55
N ILE A 87 7.33 -12.04 4.01
CA ILE A 87 8.51 -12.33 4.85
C ILE A 87 8.15 -12.77 6.27
N ALA A 88 6.98 -12.35 6.78
CA ALA A 88 6.53 -12.71 8.13
C ALA A 88 5.87 -14.09 8.19
N LEU A 89 5.15 -14.49 7.13
CA LEU A 89 4.30 -15.69 7.15
C LEU A 89 4.90 -16.89 6.41
N LEU A 90 5.74 -16.67 5.39
CA LEU A 90 6.28 -17.75 4.58
C LEU A 90 7.63 -18.20 5.13
N ASN A 91 7.91 -19.49 4.99
CA ASN A 91 9.19 -20.15 5.24
C ASN A 91 9.87 -20.57 3.93
N PRO A 92 11.16 -20.94 3.94
CA PRO A 92 11.76 -21.67 2.83
C PRO A 92 10.92 -22.93 2.54
N VAL A 93 10.84 -23.31 1.27
CA VAL A 93 10.05 -24.45 0.73
C VAL A 93 8.52 -24.33 0.75
N ASP A 94 7.95 -23.24 1.29
CA ASP A 94 6.52 -22.99 1.16
C ASP A 94 6.12 -22.74 -0.30
N GLU A 95 4.97 -23.29 -0.70
CA GLU A 95 4.37 -23.06 -2.00
C GLU A 95 3.31 -21.95 -1.90
N VAL A 96 3.29 -21.05 -2.88
CA VAL A 96 2.33 -19.93 -2.95
C VAL A 96 1.55 -20.02 -4.25
N ILE A 97 0.22 -20.09 -4.14
CA ILE A 97 -0.68 -20.08 -5.30
C ILE A 97 -0.86 -18.65 -5.79
N LEU A 98 -0.62 -18.43 -7.07
CA LEU A 98 -0.83 -17.15 -7.73
C LEU A 98 -1.74 -17.34 -8.95
N PHE A 99 -2.86 -16.62 -8.98
CA PHE A 99 -3.79 -16.66 -10.11
C PHE A 99 -3.27 -15.82 -11.27
N ASP A 100 -3.41 -16.35 -12.48
CA ASP A 100 -3.02 -15.69 -13.74
C ASP A 100 -4.25 -15.03 -14.41
N PRO A 101 -4.18 -13.75 -14.85
CA PRO A 101 -3.03 -12.83 -14.80
C PRO A 101 -2.77 -12.26 -13.39
N TYR A 102 -1.48 -12.15 -13.05
CA TYR A 102 -1.03 -11.55 -11.79
C TYR A 102 -0.38 -10.18 -11.97
N HIS A 103 -0.31 -9.42 -10.87
CA HIS A 103 0.47 -8.19 -10.83
C HIS A 103 1.97 -8.50 -10.70
N GLY A 104 2.83 -7.84 -11.48
CA GLY A 104 4.26 -8.15 -11.54
C GLY A 104 5.02 -8.06 -10.21
N TYR A 105 4.62 -7.17 -9.30
CA TYR A 105 5.25 -7.11 -7.97
C TYR A 105 4.99 -8.38 -7.13
N ASN A 106 3.92 -9.13 -7.38
CA ASN A 106 3.62 -10.36 -6.63
C ASN A 106 4.75 -11.37 -6.81
N VAL A 107 5.09 -11.68 -8.07
CA VAL A 107 6.17 -12.62 -8.41
C VAL A 107 7.53 -12.07 -7.99
N ASN A 108 7.81 -10.80 -8.27
CA ASN A 108 9.10 -10.20 -7.91
C ASN A 108 9.36 -10.19 -6.40
N THR A 109 8.31 -10.11 -5.58
CA THR A 109 8.42 -10.22 -4.13
C THR A 109 8.67 -11.66 -3.70
N LEU A 110 7.95 -12.63 -4.28
CA LEU A 110 8.04 -14.05 -3.89
C LEU A 110 9.36 -14.71 -4.32
N LEU A 111 9.93 -14.31 -5.47
CA LEU A 111 11.18 -14.87 -5.99
C LEU A 111 12.44 -14.22 -5.42
N LYS A 112 12.32 -13.13 -4.65
CA LYS A 112 13.49 -12.48 -4.05
C LYS A 112 14.11 -13.41 -3.00
N PRO A 113 15.46 -13.59 -3.02
CA PRO A 113 16.13 -14.32 -1.96
C PRO A 113 15.80 -13.66 -0.62
N LYS A 114 15.39 -14.46 0.37
CA LYS A 114 15.29 -13.96 1.74
C LYS A 114 16.70 -13.56 2.17
N LEU A 115 16.88 -12.28 2.51
CA LEU A 115 18.10 -11.83 3.18
C LEU A 115 18.18 -12.58 4.51
N HIS A 116 19.18 -13.45 4.64
CA HIS A 116 19.53 -14.13 5.87
C HIS A 116 20.34 -13.20 6.77
#